data_AF-A0A833HJY1-F1
#
_entry.id   AF-A0A833HJY1-F1
#
_cell.length_a   1.000
_cell.length_b   1.000
_cell.length_c   1.000
_cell.angle_alpha   90.00
_cell.angle_beta   90.00
_cell.angle_gamma   90.00
#
_symmetry.space_group_name_H-M   'P 1'
#
loop_
_entity.id
_entity.type
_entity.pdbx_description
1 polymer ?
#
loop_
_entity_poly.entity_id
_entity_poly.type
_entity_poly.pdbx_seq_one_letter_code
_entity_poly.pdbx_strand_id
1 'polypeptide(L)'
;QAQAQHAAERAALAGQVADLERRAAFASGPATVVFTLRPPAGAPQPLARGKLWVAADHQHWQLDVTGLEATPPGREYQVWFLVDGYPFNGGCFALEKGRVGGRFDAHMPAGTQAVSVTLERAGGAPRPTSPVLLVAEEAVEL
;
A
#
# COMPACT_ATOMS: atom_id res chain seq x y z
N GLN A 1 -32.58 -5.57 -16.83
CA GLN A 1 -31.87 -4.80 -15.78
C GLN A 1 -31.39 -5.68 -14.64
N ALA A 2 -32.24 -6.50 -13.98
CA ALA A 2 -31.82 -7.40 -12.89
C ALA A 2 -30.66 -8.35 -13.26
N GLN A 3 -30.67 -8.94 -14.45
CA GLN A 3 -29.64 -9.88 -14.90
C GLN A 3 -28.25 -9.22 -15.08
N ALA A 4 -28.22 -7.96 -15.52
CA ALA A 4 -26.99 -7.18 -15.63
C ALA A 4 -26.44 -6.80 -14.23
N GLN A 5 -27.35 -6.53 -13.29
CA GLN A 5 -27.00 -6.18 -11.92
C GLN A 5 -26.41 -7.38 -11.15
N HIS A 6 -27.00 -8.57 -11.30
CA HIS A 6 -26.45 -9.81 -10.77
C HIS A 6 -25.09 -10.17 -11.39
N ALA A 7 -24.88 -9.92 -12.69
CA ALA A 7 -23.59 -10.15 -13.33
C ALA A 7 -22.51 -9.20 -12.78
N ALA A 8 -22.85 -7.92 -12.59
CA ALA A 8 -21.94 -6.93 -12.01
C ALA A 8 -21.57 -7.27 -10.55
N GLU A 9 -22.55 -7.68 -9.75
CA GLU A 9 -22.32 -8.08 -8.36
C GLU A 9 -21.44 -9.34 -8.26
N ARG A 10 -21.68 -10.34 -9.12
CA ARG A 10 -20.82 -11.54 -9.20
C ARG A 10 -19.39 -11.21 -9.64
N ALA A 11 -19.23 -10.29 -10.59
CA ALA A 11 -17.90 -9.84 -11.02
C ALA A 11 -17.17 -9.10 -9.89
N ALA A 12 -17.87 -8.23 -9.14
CA ALA A 12 -17.31 -7.55 -7.98
C ALA A 12 -16.88 -8.53 -6.88
N LEU A 13 -17.73 -9.52 -6.58
CA LEU A 13 -17.41 -10.55 -5.60
C LEU A 13 -16.23 -11.42 -6.04
N ALA A 14 -16.18 -11.83 -7.30
CA ALA A 14 -15.04 -12.58 -7.84
C ALA A 14 -13.73 -11.77 -7.76
N GLY A 15 -13.79 -10.46 -8.02
CA GLY A 15 -12.65 -9.56 -7.82
C GLY A 15 -12.18 -9.50 -6.37
N GLN A 16 -13.11 -9.43 -5.41
CA GLN A 16 -12.81 -9.45 -3.98
C GLN A 16 -12.19 -10.77 -3.53
N VAL A 17 -12.71 -11.91 -3.99
CA VAL A 17 -12.14 -13.24 -3.68
C VAL A 17 -10.72 -13.35 -4.22
N ALA A 18 -10.48 -12.94 -5.47
CA ALA A 18 -9.15 -12.98 -6.06
C ALA A 18 -8.15 -12.05 -5.34
N ASP A 19 -8.60 -10.91 -4.81
CA ASP A 19 -7.78 -10.04 -3.97
C ASP A 19 -7.40 -10.72 -2.64
N LEU A 20 -8.38 -11.32 -1.97
CA LEU A 20 -8.15 -12.06 -0.72
C LEU A 20 -7.20 -13.25 -0.92
N GLU A 21 -7.35 -14.00 -2.01
CA GLU A 21 -6.48 -15.13 -2.33
C GLU A 21 -5.04 -14.69 -2.58
N ARG A 22 -4.81 -13.59 -3.33
CA ARG A 22 -3.47 -13.03 -3.53
C ARG A 22 -2.82 -12.61 -2.21
N ARG A 23 -3.60 -11.94 -1.35
CA ARG A 23 -3.11 -11.52 -0.03
C ARG A 23 -2.75 -12.71 0.86
N ALA A 24 -3.53 -13.77 0.81
CA ALA A 24 -3.27 -15.01 1.54
C ALA A 24 -2.02 -15.76 1.04
N ALA A 25 -1.83 -15.82 -0.29
CA ALA A 25 -0.65 -16.43 -0.90
C ALA A 25 0.64 -15.72 -0.46
N PHE A 26 0.61 -14.39 -0.37
CA PHE A 26 1.75 -13.59 0.05
C PHE A 26 2.15 -13.82 1.52
N ALA A 27 1.14 -13.93 2.39
CA ALA A 27 1.33 -14.18 3.83
C ALA A 27 1.84 -15.59 4.14
N SER A 28 1.68 -16.56 3.22
CA SER A 28 2.03 -17.97 3.41
C SER A 28 3.21 -18.44 2.55
N GLY A 29 3.77 -17.57 1.70
CA GLY A 29 4.91 -17.88 0.85
C GLY A 29 6.21 -18.10 1.65
N PRO A 30 7.00 -19.13 1.33
CA PRO A 30 8.32 -19.29 1.92
C PRO A 30 9.24 -18.14 1.43
N ALA A 31 9.88 -17.45 2.38
CA ALA A 31 10.81 -16.31 2.18
C ALA A 31 10.18 -14.92 1.92
N THR A 32 9.02 -14.63 2.53
CA THR A 32 8.51 -13.27 2.64
C THR A 32 9.21 -12.49 3.77
N VAL A 33 9.85 -11.35 3.46
CA VAL A 33 10.38 -10.41 4.46
C VAL A 33 9.28 -9.42 4.86
N VAL A 34 9.22 -9.04 6.13
CA VAL A 34 8.19 -8.13 6.64
C VAL A 34 8.83 -6.90 7.27
N PHE A 35 8.49 -5.72 6.73
CA PHE A 35 8.86 -4.42 7.28
C PHE A 35 7.67 -3.80 8.01
N THR A 36 7.92 -3.28 9.20
CA THR A 36 6.93 -2.49 9.95
C THR A 36 7.06 -1.03 9.54
N LEU A 37 5.93 -0.39 9.21
CA LEU A 37 5.86 1.03 8.94
C LEU A 37 5.20 1.77 10.11
N ARG A 38 5.82 2.88 10.55
CA ARG A 38 5.33 3.75 11.63
C ARG A 38 5.20 5.19 11.17
N PRO A 39 4.38 5.99 11.88
CA PRO A 39 4.37 7.43 11.68
C PRO A 39 5.69 8.02 12.21
N PRO A 40 6.37 8.88 11.43
CA PRO A 40 7.50 9.63 11.95
C PRO A 40 7.05 10.58 13.07
N ALA A 41 8.01 11.07 13.85
CA ALA A 41 7.74 12.04 14.91
C ALA A 41 7.02 13.28 14.35
N GLY A 42 5.89 13.66 14.97
CA GLY A 42 5.09 14.80 14.52
C GLY A 42 4.17 14.52 13.32
N ALA A 43 4.05 13.27 12.86
CA ALA A 43 3.12 12.92 11.80
C ALA A 43 1.66 13.26 12.17
N PRO A 44 0.84 13.74 11.22
CA PRO A 44 -0.53 14.18 11.51
C PRO A 44 -1.49 13.03 11.86
N GLN A 45 -1.13 11.77 11.54
CA GLN A 45 -1.92 10.58 11.87
C GLN A 45 -1.08 9.61 12.74
N PRO A 46 -0.85 9.91 14.03
CA PRO A 46 0.12 9.18 14.88
C PRO A 46 -0.33 7.75 15.26
N LEU A 47 -1.59 7.40 15.02
CA LEU A 47 -2.12 6.06 15.24
C LEU A 47 -1.99 5.15 14.01
N ALA A 48 -1.60 5.70 12.85
CA ALA A 48 -1.43 4.92 11.64
C ALA A 48 -0.32 3.87 11.80
N ARG A 49 -0.51 2.70 11.20
CA ARG A 49 0.46 1.60 11.19
C ARG A 49 0.44 0.95 9.81
N GLY A 50 1.58 0.46 9.36
CA GLY A 50 1.67 -0.35 8.15
C GLY A 50 2.51 -1.60 8.36
N LYS A 51 2.22 -2.62 7.56
CA LYS A 51 3.09 -3.78 7.37
C LYS A 51 3.29 -3.97 5.88
N LEU A 52 4.55 -3.98 5.47
CA LEU A 52 4.96 -4.28 4.11
C LEU A 52 5.55 -5.68 4.10
N TRP A 53 4.91 -6.59 3.38
CA TRP A 53 5.48 -7.88 3.05
C TRP A 53 6.14 -7.77 1.67
N VAL A 54 7.35 -8.32 1.51
CA VAL A 54 8.07 -8.40 0.24
C VAL A 54 8.44 -9.85 -0.04
N ALA A 55 8.13 -10.33 -1.23
CA ALA A 55 8.34 -11.72 -1.64
C ALA A 55 9.83 -11.96 -1.90
N ALA A 56 10.24 -13.21 -1.95
CA ALA A 56 11.64 -13.61 -2.15
C ALA A 56 12.28 -13.12 -3.46
N ASP A 57 11.47 -12.72 -4.45
CA ASP A 57 11.98 -12.14 -5.70
C ASP A 57 12.25 -10.63 -5.61
N HIS A 58 11.94 -10.02 -4.46
CA HIS A 58 12.10 -8.60 -4.18
C HIS A 58 11.38 -7.69 -5.20
N GLN A 59 10.36 -8.22 -5.89
CA GLN A 59 9.55 -7.52 -6.87
C GLN A 59 8.10 -7.46 -6.43
N HIS A 60 7.54 -8.58 -5.96
CA HIS A 60 6.18 -8.59 -5.46
C HIS A 60 6.14 -8.09 -4.02
N TRP A 61 5.14 -7.26 -3.71
CA TRP A 61 4.97 -6.70 -2.39
C TRP A 61 3.50 -6.44 -2.06
N GLN A 62 3.19 -6.51 -0.77
CA GLN A 62 1.89 -6.14 -0.23
C GLN A 62 2.08 -5.21 0.95
N LEU A 63 1.38 -4.08 0.94
CA LEU A 63 1.24 -3.18 2.07
C LEU A 63 -0.16 -3.32 2.64
N ASP A 64 -0.28 -3.64 3.92
CA ASP A 64 -1.52 -3.42 4.68
C ASP A 64 -1.33 -2.25 5.63
N VAL A 65 -2.35 -1.40 5.74
CA VAL A 65 -2.37 -0.23 6.62
C VAL A 65 -3.59 -0.23 7.52
N THR A 66 -3.39 0.24 8.75
CA THR A 66 -4.45 0.45 9.74
C THR A 66 -4.27 1.80 10.42
N GLY A 67 -5.34 2.37 10.98
CA GLY A 67 -5.27 3.64 11.72
C GLY A 67 -5.02 4.89 10.85
N LEU A 68 -4.89 4.76 9.54
CA LEU A 68 -5.01 5.86 8.60
C LEU A 68 -6.47 6.31 8.50
N GLU A 69 -6.69 7.60 8.29
CA GLU A 69 -8.03 8.16 8.08
C GLU A 69 -8.66 7.68 6.77
N ALA A 70 -9.99 7.80 6.68
CA ALA A 70 -10.67 7.58 5.40
C ALA A 70 -10.19 8.62 4.38
N THR A 71 -9.99 8.20 3.14
CA THR A 71 -9.45 9.07 2.10
C THR A 71 -10.43 10.21 1.77
N PRO A 72 -10.02 11.50 1.92
CA PRO A 72 -10.87 12.62 1.56
C PRO A 72 -11.15 12.68 0.06
N PRO A 73 -12.24 13.34 -0.38
CA PRO A 73 -12.52 13.55 -1.80
C PRO A 73 -11.34 14.19 -2.54
N GLY A 74 -10.99 13.64 -3.72
CA GLY A 74 -9.89 14.14 -4.55
C GLY A 74 -8.48 13.84 -4.04
N ARG A 75 -8.36 12.96 -3.04
CA ARG A 75 -7.08 12.52 -2.47
C ARG A 75 -6.92 11.01 -2.60
N GLU A 76 -5.68 10.54 -2.54
CA GLU A 76 -5.33 9.11 -2.43
C GLU A 76 -4.05 8.97 -1.62
N TYR A 77 -3.89 7.84 -0.91
CA TYR A 77 -2.61 7.50 -0.33
C TYR A 77 -1.66 7.03 -1.43
N GLN A 78 -0.39 7.40 -1.34
CA GLN A 78 0.62 7.00 -2.31
C GLN A 78 1.82 6.37 -1.59
N VAL A 79 2.23 5.20 -2.09
CA VAL A 79 3.42 4.49 -1.63
C VAL A 79 4.64 5.01 -2.39
N TRP A 80 5.74 5.19 -1.70
CA TRP A 80 7.02 5.61 -2.27
C TRP A 80 8.12 4.63 -1.90
N PHE A 81 8.88 4.21 -2.91
CA PHE A 81 10.13 3.48 -2.73
C PHE A 81 11.30 4.42 -2.95
N LEU A 82 12.20 4.53 -1.99
CA LEU A 82 13.41 5.35 -2.15
C LEU A 82 14.54 4.48 -2.68
N VAL A 83 15.09 4.83 -3.84
CA VAL A 83 16.28 4.22 -4.43
C VAL A 83 17.31 5.32 -4.62
N ASP A 84 18.47 5.18 -3.98
CA ASP A 84 19.55 6.18 -4.01
C ASP A 84 19.07 7.60 -3.64
N GLY A 85 18.12 7.68 -2.70
CA GLY A 85 17.50 8.93 -2.26
C GLY A 85 16.40 9.49 -3.18
N TYR A 86 16.13 8.84 -4.32
CA TYR A 86 15.08 9.25 -5.25
C TYR A 86 13.77 8.50 -4.99
N PRO A 87 12.63 9.19 -4.87
CA PRO A 87 11.34 8.53 -4.66
C PRO A 87 10.76 8.00 -5.99
N PHE A 88 10.50 6.70 -6.02
CA PHE A 88 9.79 5.99 -7.06
C PHE A 88 8.34 5.73 -6.64
N ASN A 89 7.42 5.84 -7.61
CA ASN A 89 6.00 5.66 -7.38
C ASN A 89 5.67 4.17 -7.15
N GLY A 90 5.26 3.80 -5.94
CA GLY A 90 4.71 2.47 -5.61
C GLY A 90 3.20 2.36 -5.85
N GLY A 91 2.58 3.42 -6.37
CA GLY A 91 1.17 3.48 -6.73
C GLY A 91 0.27 4.01 -5.62
N CYS A 92 -0.98 4.24 -5.99
CA CYS A 92 -1.99 4.88 -5.16
C CYS A 92 -3.04 3.89 -4.66
N PHE A 93 -3.65 4.19 -3.52
CA PHE A 93 -4.79 3.46 -2.99
C PHE A 93 -5.70 4.39 -2.16
N ALA A 94 -6.98 4.05 -2.11
CA ALA A 94 -7.97 4.75 -1.29
C ALA A 94 -8.41 3.87 -0.12
N LEU A 95 -8.74 4.51 1.00
CA LEU A 95 -9.28 3.87 2.19
C LEU A 95 -10.73 4.29 2.42
N GLU A 96 -11.57 3.30 2.65
CA GLU A 96 -12.91 3.51 3.16
C GLU A 96 -12.94 3.45 4.69
N LYS A 97 -13.89 4.19 5.29
CA LYS A 97 -14.03 4.26 6.74
C LYS A 97 -14.22 2.87 7.35
N GLY A 98 -13.37 2.53 8.32
CA GLY A 98 -13.48 1.29 9.10
C GLY A 98 -12.93 0.03 8.41
N ARG A 99 -12.28 0.15 7.24
CA ARG A 99 -11.64 -0.98 6.56
C ARG A 99 -10.13 -0.96 6.77
N VAL A 100 -9.54 -2.13 6.96
CA VAL A 100 -8.12 -2.34 6.66
C VAL A 100 -7.98 -2.19 5.16
N GLY A 101 -7.15 -1.27 4.71
CA GLY A 101 -6.82 -1.16 3.30
C GLY A 101 -5.34 -1.33 3.09
N GLY A 102 -4.92 -1.15 1.85
CA GLY A 102 -3.58 -1.53 1.45
C GLY A 102 -3.43 -1.50 -0.05
N ARG A 103 -2.26 -1.95 -0.49
CA ARG A 103 -1.93 -2.08 -1.90
C ARG A 103 -1.07 -3.33 -2.10
N PHE A 104 -1.23 -3.95 -3.25
CA PHE A 104 -0.36 -5.00 -3.72
C PHE A 104 0.09 -4.65 -5.14
N ASP A 105 1.35 -4.93 -5.45
CA ASP A 105 1.89 -4.81 -6.79
C ASP A 105 3.02 -5.84 -7.01
N ALA A 106 3.34 -6.06 -8.27
CA ALA A 106 4.42 -6.96 -8.71
C ALA A 106 5.71 -6.20 -9.07
N HIS A 107 5.74 -4.88 -8.83
CA HIS A 107 6.87 -4.04 -9.19
C HIS A 107 7.37 -3.20 -8.01
N MET A 108 8.36 -3.73 -7.31
CA MET A 108 9.20 -2.99 -6.38
C MET A 108 10.54 -2.67 -7.09
N PRO A 109 10.98 -1.41 -7.15
CA PRO A 109 12.27 -1.08 -7.76
C PRO A 109 13.43 -1.79 -7.06
N ALA A 110 14.35 -2.36 -7.83
CA ALA A 110 15.58 -2.93 -7.29
C ALA A 110 16.41 -1.85 -6.58
N GLY A 111 17.07 -2.21 -5.48
CA GLY A 111 17.85 -1.27 -4.66
C GLY A 111 17.00 -0.31 -3.82
N THR A 112 15.73 -0.63 -3.57
CA THR A 112 14.88 0.12 -2.63
C THR A 112 15.50 0.08 -1.25
N GLN A 113 15.82 1.26 -0.71
CA GLN A 113 16.48 1.48 0.59
C GLN A 113 15.48 1.89 1.68
N ALA A 114 14.33 2.45 1.31
CA ALA A 114 13.28 2.82 2.25
C ALA A 114 11.90 2.85 1.59
N VAL A 115 10.87 2.67 2.39
CA VAL A 115 9.46 2.78 1.96
C VAL A 115 8.76 3.85 2.80
N SER A 116 7.93 4.67 2.17
CA SER A 116 7.07 5.63 2.86
C SER A 116 5.68 5.75 2.23
N VAL A 117 4.74 6.33 2.98
CA VAL A 117 3.37 6.61 2.51
C VAL A 117 3.02 8.06 2.81
N THR A 118 2.45 8.74 1.81
CA THR A 118 1.88 10.10 1.94
C THR A 118 0.41 10.09 1.50
N LEU A 119 -0.33 11.16 1.83
CA LEU A 119 -1.67 11.42 1.29
C LEU A 119 -1.56 12.48 0.19
N GLU A 120 -1.67 12.11 -1.08
CA GLU A 120 -1.51 13.01 -2.21
C GLU A 120 -2.85 13.32 -2.90
N ARG A 121 -2.82 14.07 -3.99
CA ARG A 121 -3.99 14.22 -4.89
C ARG A 121 -4.35 12.87 -5.52
N ALA A 122 -5.62 12.72 -5.92
CA ALA A 122 -6.05 11.55 -6.68
C ALA A 122 -5.22 11.37 -7.96
N GLY A 123 -4.82 10.13 -8.25
CA GLY A 123 -3.86 9.78 -9.30
C GLY A 123 -2.39 9.97 -8.91
N GLY A 124 -2.13 10.45 -7.68
CA GLY A 124 -0.80 10.60 -7.11
C GLY A 124 -0.05 11.87 -7.56
N ALA A 125 1.23 11.89 -7.22
CA ALA A 125 2.18 12.93 -7.59
C ALA A 125 3.43 12.30 -8.24
N PRO A 126 4.23 13.08 -8.99
CA PRO A 126 5.51 12.61 -9.52
C PRO A 126 6.61 12.54 -8.46
N ARG A 127 6.42 13.20 -7.32
CA ARG A 127 7.27 13.17 -6.12
C ARG A 127 6.40 13.49 -4.90
N PRO A 128 6.81 13.14 -3.67
CA PRO A 128 6.06 13.47 -2.46
C PRO A 128 5.76 14.97 -2.39
N THR A 129 4.49 15.34 -2.21
CA THR A 129 4.07 16.74 -2.03
C THR A 129 3.43 17.02 -0.68
N SER A 130 3.17 15.96 0.09
CA SER A 130 2.54 16.03 1.39
C SER A 130 3.44 15.42 2.48
N PRO A 131 3.20 15.73 3.77
CA PRO A 131 3.94 15.12 4.87
C PRO A 131 3.88 13.58 4.85
N VAL A 132 4.96 12.95 5.28
CA VAL A 132 5.05 11.51 5.45
C VAL A 132 4.14 11.07 6.60
N LEU A 133 3.29 10.08 6.32
CA LEU A 133 2.35 9.50 7.28
C LEU A 133 2.86 8.19 7.87
N LEU A 134 3.59 7.43 7.05
CA LEU A 134 4.22 6.17 7.43
C LEU A 134 5.60 6.07 6.77
N VAL A 135 6.56 5.52 7.50
CA VAL A 135 7.90 5.17 7.00
C VAL A 135 8.31 3.82 7.59
N ALA A 136 9.05 3.01 6.85
CA ALA A 136 9.63 1.77 7.38
C ALA A 136 10.54 2.10 8.58
N GLU A 137 10.42 1.34 9.68
CA GLU A 137 11.24 1.54 10.89
C GLU A 137 12.73 1.26 10.64
N GLU A 138 13.00 0.32 9.74
CA GLU A 138 14.32 -0.15 9.39
C GLU A 138 14.61 0.13 7.92
N ALA A 139 15.89 0.20 7.56
CA ALA A 139 16.30 0.26 6.18
C ALA A 139 15.79 -0.98 5.44
N VAL A 140 15.32 -0.79 4.22
CA VAL A 140 14.97 -1.88 3.33
C VAL A 140 16.26 -2.28 2.63
N GLU A 141 16.82 -3.43 2.99
CA GLU A 141 18.02 -3.98 2.35
C GLU A 141 17.65 -5.35 1.79
N LEU A 142 17.17 -5.36 0.54
CA LEU A 142 16.74 -6.54 -0.21
C LEU A 142 17.52 -6.66 -1.52
#